data_AF-A0A940KBN4-F1
#
_entry.id   AF-A0A940KBN4-F1
#
_cell.length_a   1.000
_cell.length_b   1.000
_cell.length_c   1.000
_cell.angle_alpha   90.00
_cell.angle_beta   90.00
_cell.angle_gamma   90.00
#
_symmetry.space_group_name_H-M   'P 1'
#
loop_
_entity.id
_entity.type
_entity.pdbx_description
1 polymer ?
#
loop_
_entity_poly.entity_id
_entity_poly.type
_entity_poly.pdbx_seq_one_letter_code
_entity_poly.pdbx_strand_id
1 'polypeptide(L)'
;MSDVLIDRPELEGLGVYEFGWHDPDAAGASARRGLSEAVVRDISALKSEPEWMLKTRLKGLSLFDRKPMPTWGADLSEIDFDNIKYFVRSTEKQAQSWEDLPADIRETYERLGIPEAERQRLVAGVAAQYES
;
A
#
# COMPACT_ATOMS: atom_id res chain seq x y z
N MET A 1 -9.32 10.08 17.56
CA MET A 1 -9.28 11.54 17.31
C MET A 1 -7.82 11.93 17.23
N SER A 2 -7.34 12.15 16.01
CA SER A 2 -6.28 13.09 15.59
C SER A 2 -5.16 13.47 16.59
N ASP A 3 -4.04 12.74 16.54
CA ASP A 3 -2.73 13.22 17.05
C ASP A 3 -1.67 13.38 15.94
N VAL A 4 -2.03 13.15 14.68
CA VAL A 4 -1.09 13.22 13.53
C VAL A 4 -1.02 14.64 12.92
N LEU A 5 -1.87 15.57 13.37
CA LEU A 5 -1.95 16.92 12.80
C LEU A 5 -1.01 17.95 13.46
N ILE A 6 -0.20 17.57 14.44
CA ILE A 6 0.54 18.54 15.27
C ILE A 6 1.78 19.13 14.57
N ASP A 7 2.29 18.56 13.47
CA ASP A 7 3.67 18.86 13.04
C ASP A 7 3.87 19.36 11.58
N ARG A 8 2.80 19.80 10.90
CA ARG A 8 2.86 20.24 9.49
C ARG A 8 1.95 21.45 9.18
N PRO A 9 2.35 22.69 9.53
CA PRO A 9 1.57 23.91 9.26
C PRO A 9 1.38 24.20 7.76
N GLU A 10 2.21 23.61 6.91
CA GLU A 10 2.14 23.76 5.44
C GLU A 10 0.90 23.08 4.82
N LEU A 11 0.26 22.17 5.57
CA LEU A 11 -0.95 21.46 5.14
C LEU A 11 -2.23 22.25 5.46
N GLU A 12 -2.17 23.32 6.25
CA GLU A 12 -3.35 24.14 6.58
C GLU A 12 -3.95 24.85 5.36
N GLY A 13 -3.15 25.08 4.31
CA GLY A 13 -3.58 25.73 3.06
C GLY A 13 -4.09 24.78 1.97
N LEU A 14 -3.90 23.48 2.14
CA LEU A 14 -4.51 22.48 1.28
C LEU A 14 -5.92 22.28 1.80
N GLY A 15 -6.88 22.99 1.19
CA GLY A 15 -8.30 22.92 1.57
C GLY A 15 -8.71 21.47 1.82
N VAL A 16 -9.36 21.24 2.96
CA VAL A 16 -9.96 19.94 3.28
C VAL A 16 -10.80 19.54 2.09
N TYR A 17 -10.53 18.35 1.53
CA TYR A 17 -11.30 17.80 0.41
C TYR A 17 -12.80 17.91 0.75
N GLU A 18 -13.51 18.87 0.14
CA GLU A 18 -14.83 19.33 0.61
C GLU A 18 -15.88 18.22 0.58
N PHE A 19 -15.66 17.21 -0.25
CA PHE A 19 -16.57 16.10 -0.43
C PHE A 19 -16.35 14.95 0.58
N GLY A 20 -15.26 14.97 1.37
CA GLY A 20 -15.04 14.08 2.51
C GLY A 20 -14.90 12.57 2.21
N TRP A 21 -14.95 12.17 0.93
CA TRP A 21 -14.79 10.78 0.51
C TRP A 21 -13.37 10.30 0.73
N HIS A 22 -13.23 9.20 1.46
CA HIS A 22 -12.01 8.41 1.54
C HIS A 22 -12.43 6.95 1.53
N ASP A 23 -11.81 6.16 0.66
CA ASP A 23 -12.00 4.72 0.72
C ASP A 23 -11.31 4.19 1.98
N PRO A 24 -11.93 3.25 2.71
CA PRO A 24 -11.30 2.66 3.87
C PRO A 24 -10.06 1.85 3.45
N ASP A 25 -8.88 2.17 4.00
CA ASP A 25 -7.64 1.39 3.83
C ASP A 25 -7.68 0.08 4.65
N ALA A 26 -8.68 -0.76 4.37
CA ALA A 26 -8.86 -2.04 5.05
C ALA A 26 -7.68 -2.99 4.77
N ALA A 27 -7.14 -2.95 3.54
CA ALA A 27 -6.00 -3.75 3.14
C ALA A 27 -4.73 -3.37 3.93
N GLY A 28 -4.41 -2.08 3.99
CA GLY A 28 -3.28 -1.58 4.76
C GLY A 28 -3.47 -1.70 6.26
N ALA A 29 -4.69 -1.65 6.79
CA ALA A 29 -4.95 -1.81 8.23
C ALA A 29 -4.50 -3.18 8.77
N SER A 30 -4.59 -4.23 7.96
CA SER A 30 -4.20 -5.60 8.34
C SER A 30 -2.71 -5.91 8.17
N ALA A 31 -1.97 -5.06 7.45
CA ALA A 31 -0.58 -5.29 7.12
C ALA A 31 0.31 -5.21 8.36
N ARG A 32 1.18 -6.21 8.53
CA ARG A 32 2.16 -6.24 9.63
C ARG A 32 3.19 -5.14 9.43
N ARG A 33 3.50 -4.44 10.52
CA ARG A 33 4.58 -3.46 10.59
C ARG A 33 5.88 -4.12 11.01
N GLY A 34 6.98 -3.50 10.62
CA GLY A 34 8.31 -3.84 11.04
C GLY A 34 9.00 -4.90 10.19
N LEU A 35 10.30 -4.98 10.38
CA LEU A 35 11.16 -5.86 9.61
C LEU A 35 11.64 -7.02 10.49
N SER A 36 11.13 -8.22 10.22
CA SER A 36 11.53 -9.43 10.94
C SER A 36 11.48 -10.65 10.05
N GLU A 37 12.11 -11.74 10.50
CA GLU A 37 12.06 -13.02 9.79
C GLU A 37 10.61 -13.51 9.59
N ALA A 38 9.76 -13.31 10.60
CA ALA A 38 8.35 -13.67 10.54
C ALA A 38 7.62 -12.90 9.42
N VAL A 39 7.88 -11.59 9.30
CA VAL A 39 7.31 -10.76 8.23
C VAL A 39 7.82 -11.19 6.85
N VAL A 40 9.12 -11.47 6.72
CA VAL A 40 9.69 -11.94 5.45
C VAL A 40 9.08 -13.27 4.99
N ARG A 41 8.91 -14.22 5.93
CA ARG A 41 8.27 -15.52 5.65
C ARG A 41 6.80 -15.37 5.26
N ASP A 42 6.09 -14.50 5.96
CA ASP A 42 4.67 -14.19 5.71
C ASP A 42 4.48 -13.59 4.31
N ILE A 43 5.29 -12.59 3.93
CA ILE A 43 5.28 -12.00 2.59
C ILE A 43 5.55 -13.05 1.51
N SER A 44 6.56 -13.90 1.72
CA SER A 44 6.94 -14.94 0.76
C SER A 44 5.81 -15.96 0.56
N ALA A 45 5.12 -16.34 1.65
CA ALA A 45 3.95 -17.21 1.60
C ALA A 45 2.76 -16.54 0.90
N LEU A 46 2.46 -15.27 1.20
CA LEU A 46 1.39 -14.51 0.56
C LEU A 46 1.60 -14.39 -0.96
N LYS A 47 2.85 -14.24 -1.39
CA LYS A 47 3.25 -14.16 -2.80
C LYS A 47 3.44 -15.53 -3.46
N SER A 48 3.28 -16.64 -2.73
CA SER A 48 3.50 -18.00 -3.23
C SER A 48 4.87 -18.17 -3.90
N GLU A 49 5.90 -17.60 -3.27
CA GLU A 49 7.25 -17.59 -3.83
C GLU A 49 7.94 -18.96 -3.71
N PRO A 50 8.81 -19.30 -4.68
CA PRO A 50 9.64 -20.50 -4.59
C PRO A 50 10.68 -20.39 -3.46
N GLU A 51 11.12 -21.54 -2.93
CA GLU A 51 12.01 -21.60 -1.76
C GLU A 51 13.31 -20.78 -1.90
N TRP A 52 13.86 -20.71 -3.12
CA TRP A 52 15.08 -19.94 -3.38
C TRP A 52 14.90 -18.43 -3.18
N MET A 53 13.70 -17.90 -3.45
CA MET A 53 13.37 -16.49 -3.20
C MET A 53 13.29 -16.21 -1.71
N LEU A 54 12.63 -17.09 -0.95
CA LEU A 54 12.58 -16.97 0.51
C LEU A 54 13.99 -16.96 1.12
N LYS A 55 14.86 -17.89 0.71
CA LYS A 55 16.27 -17.94 1.16
C LYS A 55 17.02 -16.66 0.82
N THR A 56 16.78 -16.10 -0.37
CA THR A 56 17.40 -14.84 -0.80
C THR A 56 16.93 -13.66 0.06
N ARG A 57 15.64 -13.57 0.36
CA ARG A 57 15.08 -12.53 1.24
C ARG A 57 15.64 -12.63 2.67
N LEU A 58 15.70 -13.83 3.23
CA LEU A 58 16.27 -14.07 4.57
C LEU A 58 17.76 -13.70 4.63
N LYS A 59 18.51 -13.99 3.56
CA LYS A 59 19.91 -13.53 3.43
C LYS A 59 19.99 -12.00 3.41
N GLY A 60 19.07 -11.34 2.69
CA GLY A 60 18.96 -9.87 2.67
C GLY A 60 18.72 -9.28 4.05
N LEU A 61 17.75 -9.82 4.80
CA LEU A 61 17.46 -9.42 6.18
C LEU A 61 18.70 -9.56 7.08
N SER A 62 19.35 -10.73 7.02
CA SER A 62 20.56 -10.96 7.83
C SER A 62 21.73 -10.05 7.47
N LEU A 63 21.81 -9.56 6.22
CA LEU A 63 22.81 -8.56 5.82
C LEU A 63 22.42 -7.16 6.26
N PHE A 64 21.13 -6.83 6.28
CA PHE A 64 20.60 -5.58 6.80
C PHE A 64 20.96 -5.45 8.29
N ASP A 65 20.63 -6.45 9.11
CA ASP A 65 20.91 -6.43 10.56
C ASP A 65 22.41 -6.34 10.90
N ARG A 66 23.26 -6.82 9.99
CA ARG A 66 24.73 -6.78 10.16
C ARG A 66 25.37 -5.47 9.73
N LYS A 67 24.68 -4.67 8.91
CA LYS A 67 25.24 -3.44 8.36
C LYS A 67 24.86 -2.27 9.27
N PRO A 68 25.83 -1.45 9.72
CA PRO A 68 25.50 -0.23 10.42
C PRO A 68 24.79 0.73 9.46
N MET A 69 23.97 1.64 10.01
CA MET A 69 23.37 2.73 9.24
C MET A 69 24.47 3.55 8.56
N PRO A 70 24.34 3.86 7.26
CA PRO A 70 25.35 4.64 6.56
C PRO A 70 25.41 6.05 7.13
N THR A 71 26.61 6.58 7.27
CA THR A 71 26.88 7.91 7.84
C THR A 71 27.07 8.99 6.77
N TRP A 72 26.81 8.66 5.51
CA TRP A 72 26.96 9.54 4.37
C TRP A 72 25.59 9.75 3.71
N GLY A 73 25.35 10.95 3.17
CA GLY A 73 24.08 11.30 2.54
C GLY A 73 23.11 12.00 3.49
N ALA A 74 21.81 11.77 3.29
CA ALA A 74 20.75 12.29 4.15
C ALA A 74 20.83 11.64 5.54
N ASP A 75 20.38 12.36 6.56
CA ASP A 75 20.25 11.78 7.89
C ASP A 75 19.12 10.73 7.87
N LEU A 76 19.46 9.52 8.36
CA LEU A 76 18.56 8.38 8.43
C LEU A 76 18.21 8.02 9.88
N SER A 77 18.65 8.83 10.85
CA SER A 77 18.43 8.61 12.29
C SER A 77 16.94 8.59 12.66
N GLU A 78 16.10 9.27 11.88
CA GLU A 78 14.65 9.34 12.09
C GLU A 78 13.88 8.14 11.51
N ILE A 79 14.55 7.24 10.77
CA ILE A 79 13.87 6.10 10.15
C ILE A 79 13.56 5.04 11.21
N ASP A 80 12.28 4.94 11.56
CA ASP A 80 11.74 3.84 12.37
C ASP A 80 11.32 2.68 11.47
N PHE A 81 12.24 1.73 11.27
CA PHE A 81 12.02 0.53 10.47
C PHE A 81 10.93 -0.39 11.04
N ASP A 82 10.70 -0.36 12.35
CA ASP A 82 9.69 -1.19 13.01
C ASP A 82 8.27 -0.71 12.74
N ASN A 83 8.11 0.56 12.34
CA ASN A 83 6.81 1.14 12.02
C ASN A 83 6.46 1.06 10.52
N ILE A 84 7.38 0.65 9.65
CA ILE A 84 7.16 0.58 8.20
C ILE A 84 6.32 -0.66 7.86
N LYS A 85 5.33 -0.49 6.96
CA LYS A 85 4.61 -1.60 6.32
C LYS A 85 5.35 -2.00 5.04
N TYR A 86 6.08 -3.11 5.08
CA TYR A 86 6.88 -3.57 3.93
C TYR A 86 6.07 -4.25 2.83
N PHE A 87 4.85 -4.67 3.13
CA PHE A 87 3.97 -5.32 2.18
C PHE A 87 2.51 -5.08 2.57
N VAL A 88 1.74 -4.58 1.62
CA VAL A 88 0.28 -4.51 1.69
C VAL A 88 -0.23 -5.26 0.48
N ARG A 89 -1.08 -6.26 0.70
CA ARG A 89 -1.77 -6.94 -0.39
C ARG A 89 -3.16 -6.33 -0.52
N SER A 90 -3.51 -5.83 -1.70
CA SER A 90 -4.91 -5.49 -1.97
C SER A 90 -5.76 -6.75 -1.80
N THR A 91 -6.79 -6.66 -0.95
CA THR A 91 -7.79 -7.71 -0.76
C THR A 91 -8.75 -7.81 -1.95
N GLU A 92 -8.69 -6.86 -2.87
CA GLU A 92 -9.60 -6.75 -3.98
C GLU A 92 -9.09 -7.56 -5.17
N LYS A 93 -9.94 -8.46 -5.66
CA LYS A 93 -9.68 -9.19 -6.89
C LYS A 93 -9.61 -8.17 -8.03
N GLN A 94 -8.66 -8.33 -8.95
CA GLN A 94 -8.68 -7.59 -10.21
C GLN A 94 -10.04 -7.80 -10.88
N ALA A 95 -10.78 -6.70 -11.03
CA ALA A 95 -12.01 -6.71 -11.80
C ALA A 95 -11.65 -6.89 -13.28
N GLN A 96 -12.17 -7.95 -13.90
CA GLN A 96 -12.01 -8.19 -15.34
C GLN A 96 -13.16 -7.57 -16.15
N SER A 97 -14.27 -7.27 -15.46
CA SER A 97 -15.45 -6.63 -16.01
C SER A 97 -15.95 -5.53 -15.09
N TRP A 98 -16.86 -4.70 -15.61
CA TRP A 98 -17.52 -3.66 -14.82
C TRP A 98 -18.30 -4.24 -13.63
N GLU A 99 -18.88 -5.43 -13.79
CA GLU A 99 -19.64 -6.10 -12.73
C GLU A 99 -18.76 -6.65 -11.62
N ASP A 100 -17.50 -6.96 -11.92
CA ASP A 100 -16.51 -7.47 -10.97
C ASP A 100 -15.88 -6.37 -10.11
N LEU A 101 -16.16 -5.10 -10.41
CA LEU A 101 -15.63 -3.99 -9.62
C LEU A 101 -16.21 -4.01 -8.19
N PRO A 102 -15.37 -3.76 -7.18
CA PRO A 102 -15.80 -3.44 -5.82
C PRO A 102 -16.95 -2.41 -5.80
N ALA A 103 -17.90 -2.60 -4.87
CA ALA A 103 -19.16 -1.85 -4.86
C ALA A 103 -18.95 -0.36 -4.60
N ASP A 104 -17.96 -0.02 -3.78
CA ASP A 104 -17.47 1.32 -3.49
C ASP A 104 -16.91 2.04 -4.74
N ILE A 105 -16.11 1.35 -5.55
CA ILE A 105 -15.58 1.91 -6.81
C ILE A 105 -16.72 2.15 -7.81
N ARG A 106 -17.63 1.18 -7.95
CA ARG A 106 -18.80 1.32 -8.84
C ARG A 106 -19.69 2.48 -8.43
N GLU A 107 -20.00 2.59 -7.15
CA GLU A 107 -20.82 3.68 -6.61
C GLU A 107 -20.16 5.04 -6.84
N THR A 108 -18.85 5.12 -6.68
CA THR A 108 -18.08 6.33 -6.96
C THR A 108 -18.16 6.71 -8.45
N TYR A 109 -17.99 5.76 -9.37
CA TYR A 109 -18.06 6.02 -10.80
C TYR A 109 -19.48 6.34 -11.31
N GLU A 110 -20.50 5.74 -10.71
CA GLU A 110 -21.91 6.08 -10.98
C GLU A 110 -22.23 7.51 -10.53
N ARG A 111 -21.75 7.91 -9.34
CA ARG A 111 -21.88 9.29 -8.83
C ARG A 111 -21.14 10.32 -9.68
N LEU A 112 -20.04 9.93 -10.32
CA LEU A 112 -19.29 10.76 -11.26
C LEU A 112 -19.94 10.82 -12.66
N GLY A 113 -20.95 10.00 -12.94
CA GLY A 113 -21.71 10.03 -14.20
C GLY A 113 -20.92 9.55 -15.41
N ILE A 114 -19.99 8.60 -15.23
CA ILE A 114 -19.10 8.15 -16.31
C ILE A 114 -19.89 7.41 -17.41
N PRO A 115 -19.77 7.83 -18.69
CA PRO A 115 -20.45 7.19 -19.81
C PRO A 115 -20.07 5.72 -19.99
N GLU A 116 -21.01 4.89 -20.45
CA GLU A 116 -20.79 3.44 -20.65
C GLU A 116 -19.59 3.11 -21.55
N ALA A 117 -19.33 3.94 -22.56
CA ALA A 117 -18.21 3.76 -23.48
C ALA A 117 -16.83 3.83 -22.79
N GLU A 118 -16.72 4.47 -21.62
CA GLU A 118 -15.44 4.66 -20.92
C GLU A 118 -15.21 3.62 -19.81
N ARG A 119 -16.25 2.87 -19.42
CA ARG A 119 -16.23 1.88 -18.33
C ARG A 119 -15.17 0.80 -18.53
N GLN A 120 -15.06 0.25 -19.74
CA GLN A 120 -14.08 -0.81 -20.05
C GLN A 120 -12.63 -0.33 -19.93
N ARG A 121 -12.34 0.93 -20.30
CA ARG A 121 -11.01 1.52 -20.17
C ARG A 121 -10.62 1.72 -18.70
N LEU A 122 -11.59 2.08 -17.85
CA LEU A 122 -11.36 2.27 -16.43
C LEU A 122 -11.14 0.95 -15.70
N VAL A 123 -11.90 -0.11 -16.03
CA VAL A 123 -11.68 -1.46 -15.50
C VAL A 123 -10.24 -1.91 -15.77
N ALA A 124 -9.74 -1.68 -16.99
CA ALA A 124 -8.34 -1.99 -17.34
C ALA A 124 -7.32 -1.13 -16.56
N GLY A 125 -7.63 0.15 -16.28
CA GLY A 125 -6.79 1.03 -15.49
C GLY A 125 -6.72 0.65 -14.01
N VAL A 126 -7.87 0.29 -13.42
CA VAL A 126 -7.96 -0.20 -12.04
C VAL A 126 -7.20 -1.52 -11.90
N ALA A 127 -7.36 -2.44 -12.86
CA ALA A 127 -6.61 -3.70 -12.86
C ALA A 127 -5.09 -3.48 -12.86
N ALA A 128 -4.58 -2.48 -13.57
CA ALA A 128 -3.15 -2.16 -13.64
C ALA A 128 -2.60 -1.50 -12.37
N GLN A 129 -3.37 -0.66 -11.69
CA GLN A 129 -2.94 0.00 -10.45
C GLN A 129 -2.82 -0.97 -9.26
N TYR A 130 -3.61 -2.04 -9.25
CA TYR A 130 -3.53 -3.08 -8.23
C TYR A 130 -2.37 -4.08 -8.41
N GLU A 131 -1.61 -4.01 -9.52
CA GLU A 131 -0.41 -4.85 -9.72
C GLU A 131 0.88 -4.27 -9.13
N SER A 132 0.87 -3.03 -8.62
CA SER A 132 2.07 -2.35 -8.09
C SER A 132 2.27 -2.50 -6.59
#